data_AF-A0A355FAT6-F1
#
_entry.id   AF-A0A355FAT6-F1
#
_cell.length_a   1.000
_cell.length_b   1.000
_cell.length_c   1.000
_cell.angle_alpha   90.00
_cell.angle_beta   90.00
_cell.angle_gamma   90.00
#
_symmetry.space_group_name_H-M   'P 1'
#
loop_
_entity.id
_entity.type
_entity.pdbx_description
1 polymer ?
#
loop_
_entity_poly.entity_id
_entity_poly.type
_entity_poly.pdbx_seq_one_letter_code
_entity_poly.pdbx_strand_id
1 'polypeptide(L)' 'GVIGCFLNTLALRVFLEGGEGFRDALGRARDVVLDALAHQDVPFEQVLEVVRPERSAARTPLF' A
#
# COMPACT_ATOMS: atom_id res chain seq x y z
N GLY A 1 -25.29 -0.38 18.31
CA GLY A 1 -24.03 0.19 17.79
C GLY A 1 -23.10 -0.93 17.43
N VAL A 2 -22.28 -0.77 16.40
CA VAL A 2 -21.25 -1.75 16.01
C VAL A 2 -19.96 -1.46 16.79
N ILE A 3 -19.28 -2.51 17.25
CA ILE A 3 -17.97 -2.46 17.91
C ILE A 3 -17.04 -3.39 17.13
N GLY A 4 -15.91 -2.87 16.66
CA GLY A 4 -14.94 -3.62 15.85
C GLY A 4 -13.84 -2.71 15.30
N CYS A 5 -12.78 -3.31 14.75
CA CYS A 5 -11.77 -2.60 13.98
C CYS A 5 -12.21 -2.52 12.52
N PHE A 6 -12.39 -1.30 12.00
CA PHE A 6 -12.82 -1.04 10.63
C PHE A 6 -11.73 -0.40 9.77
N LEU A 7 -10.50 -0.34 10.30
CA LEU A 7 -9.36 0.16 9.57
C LEU A 7 -8.85 -0.92 8.62
N ASN A 8 -8.62 -0.54 7.37
CA ASN A 8 -7.90 -1.36 6.41
C ASN A 8 -6.52 -0.73 6.12
N THR A 9 -5.51 -1.56 5.91
CA THR A 9 -4.15 -1.11 5.57
C THR A 9 -3.96 -1.14 4.06
N LEU A 10 -3.52 -0.03 3.47
CA LEU A 10 -3.15 0.04 2.05
C LEU A 10 -1.63 0.09 1.90
N ALA A 11 -1.05 -0.91 1.25
CA ALA A 11 0.37 -0.90 0.90
C ALA A 11 0.59 -0.06 -0.36
N LEU A 12 1.34 1.03 -0.24
CA LEU A 12 1.64 1.95 -1.32
C LEU A 12 3.06 1.73 -1.84
N ARG A 13 3.20 1.25 -3.07
CA ARG A 13 4.50 1.08 -3.71
C ARG A 13 4.75 2.22 -4.69
N VAL A 14 5.52 3.21 -4.26
CA VAL A 14 5.94 4.35 -5.11
C VAL A 14 7.33 4.07 -5.65
N PHE A 15 7.47 4.09 -6.98
CA PHE A 15 8.76 4.01 -7.65
C PHE A 15 9.30 5.42 -7.87
N LEU A 16 10.54 5.67 -7.47
CA LEU A 16 11.21 6.94 -7.71
C LEU A 16 12.33 6.72 -8.71
N GLU A 17 12.41 7.58 -9.72
CA GLU A 17 13.47 7.55 -10.72
C GLU A 17 14.60 8.51 -10.35
N GLY A 18 15.85 8.08 -10.53
CA GLY A 18 17.00 8.94 -10.27
C GLY A 18 17.01 10.15 -11.20
N GLY A 19 17.09 11.35 -10.64
CA GLY A 19 17.07 12.61 -11.39
C GLY A 19 15.68 13.22 -11.59
N GLU A 20 14.62 12.56 -11.09
CA GLU A 20 13.26 13.11 -11.07
C GLU A 20 13.14 14.30 -10.11
N GLY A 21 12.39 15.33 -10.52
CA GLY A 21 12.08 16.47 -9.66
C GLY A 21 11.03 16.13 -8.59
N PHE A 22 11.07 16.82 -7.46
CA PHE A 22 10.12 16.56 -6.36
C PHE A 22 8.63 16.62 -6.78
N ARG A 23 8.27 17.55 -7.67
CA ARG A 23 6.89 17.69 -8.13
C ARG A 23 6.41 16.49 -8.94
N ASP A 24 7.29 15.91 -9.74
CA ASP A 24 6.99 14.76 -10.57
C ASP A 24 6.82 13.51 -9.68
N ALA A 25 7.75 13.33 -8.73
CA ALA A 25 7.65 12.29 -7.71
C ALA A 25 6.36 12.40 -6.87
N LEU A 26 5.96 13.62 -6.48
CA LEU A 26 4.71 13.86 -5.76
C LEU A 26 3.48 13.53 -6.63
N GLY A 27 3.51 13.87 -7.91
CA GLY A 27 2.47 13.51 -8.87
C GLY A 27 2.28 11.99 -8.94
N ARG A 28 3.38 11.25 -9.07
CA ARG A 28 3.36 9.79 -9.09
C ARG A 28 2.86 9.18 -7.78
N ALA A 29 3.29 9.72 -6.64
CA ALA A 29 2.79 9.27 -5.33
C ALA A 29 1.28 9.49 -5.20
N ARG A 30 0.76 10.63 -5.66
CA ARG A 30 -0.68 10.92 -5.70
C ARG A 30 -1.42 9.89 -6.55
N ASP A 31 -0.92 9.56 -7.73
CA ASP A 31 -1.58 8.62 -8.64
C ASP A 31 -1.63 7.22 -8.02
N VAL A 32 -0.53 6.74 -7.40
CA VAL A 32 -0.51 5.48 -6.64
C VAL A 32 -1.52 5.47 -5.48
N VAL A 33 -1.65 6.58 -4.76
CA VAL A 33 -2.62 6.70 -3.65
C VAL A 33 -4.06 6.63 -4.16
N LEU A 34 -4.38 7.34 -5.24
CA LEU A 34 -5.72 7.34 -5.82
C LEU A 34 -6.11 5.95 -6.33
N ASP A 35 -5.19 5.26 -7.00
CA ASP A 35 -5.40 3.89 -7.47
C ASP A 35 -5.60 2.91 -6.30
N ALA A 36 -4.83 3.05 -5.21
CA ALA A 36 -4.99 2.21 -4.02
C ALA A 36 -6.34 2.47 -3.32
N LEU A 37 -6.77 3.73 -3.24
CA LEU A 37 -8.07 4.10 -2.65
C LEU A 37 -9.24 3.55 -3.46
N ALA A 38 -9.12 3.43 -4.78
CA ALA A 38 -10.13 2.79 -5.62
C ALA A 38 -10.34 1.29 -5.29
N HIS A 39 -9.39 0.67 -4.58
CA HIS A 39 -9.42 -0.74 -4.17
C HIS A 39 -9.45 -0.92 -2.64
N GLN A 40 -9.80 0.13 -1.89
CA GLN A 40 -9.69 0.14 -0.42
C GLN A 40 -10.57 -0.89 0.31
N ASP A 41 -11.56 -1.46 -0.37
CA ASP A 41 -12.48 -2.44 0.19
C ASP A 41 -11.87 -3.85 0.28
N VAL A 42 -10.71 -4.08 -0.35
CA VAL A 42 -9.99 -5.35 -0.28
C VAL A 42 -9.18 -5.41 1.03
N PRO A 43 -9.46 -6.36 1.93
CA PRO A 43 -8.69 -6.52 3.17
C PRO A 43 -7.20 -6.78 2.89
N PHE A 44 -6.32 -6.13 3.63
CA PHE A 44 -4.87 -6.28 3.49
C PHE A 44 -4.39 -7.74 3.59
N GLU A 45 -5.03 -8.54 4.44
CA GLU A 45 -4.72 -9.96 4.62
C GLU A 45 -4.92 -10.76 3.33
N GLN A 46 -5.96 -10.44 2.53
CA GLN A 46 -6.19 -11.10 1.25
C GLN A 46 -5.11 -10.73 0.23
N VAL A 47 -4.60 -9.49 0.28
CA VAL A 47 -3.46 -9.09 -0.56
C VAL A 47 -2.22 -9.94 -0.22
N LEU A 48 -1.94 -10.17 1.07
CA LEU A 48 -0.83 -11.03 1.49
C LEU A 48 -0.98 -12.48 1.03
N GLU A 49 -2.20 -13.02 1.02
CA GLU A 49 -2.47 -14.39 0.55
C GLU A 49 -2.15 -14.58 -0.94
N VAL A 50 -2.39 -13.55 -1.75
CA VAL A 50 -2.13 -13.55 -3.20
C VAL A 50 -0.66 -13.25 -3.51
N VAL A 51 -0.09 -12.20 -2.88
CA VAL A 51 1.29 -11.76 -3.14
C VAL A 51 2.31 -12.74 -2.57
N ARG A 52 1.97 -13.46 -1.48
CA ARG A 52 2.82 -14.45 -0.80
C ARG A 52 4.25 -13.96 -0.53
N PRO A 53 4.42 -12.80 0.14
CA PRO A 53 5.75 -12.31 0.49
C PRO A 53 6.46 -13.26 1.48
N GLU A 54 7.78 -13.17 1.55
CA GLU A 54 8.58 -13.91 2.53
C GLU A 54 8.15 -13.55 3.96
N ARG A 55 7.87 -14.56 4.79
CA ARG A 55 7.51 -14.35 6.19
C ARG A 55 8.77 -14.26 7.05
N SER A 56 8.88 -13.19 7.83
CA SER A 56 9.97 -12.98 8.77
C SER A 56 9.43 -12.40 10.07
N ALA A 57 9.91 -12.90 11.21
CA ALA A 57 9.58 -12.30 12.51
C ALA A 57 10.26 -10.92 12.72
N ALA A 58 11.23 -10.58 11.88
CA ALA A 58 12.00 -9.34 11.98
C ALA A 58 11.45 -8.20 11.10
N ARG A 59 10.49 -8.46 10.21
CA ARG A 59 10.01 -7.49 9.21
C ARG A 59 8.50 -7.64 8.96
N THR A 60 7.84 -6.53 8.63
CA THR A 60 6.47 -6.55 8.15
C THR A 60 6.47 -7.01 6.68
N PRO A 61 5.53 -7.83 6.19
CA PRO A 61 5.70 -8.53 4.91
C PRO A 61 5.75 -7.66 3.65
N LEU A 62 5.24 -6.43 3.68
CA LEU A 62 5.20 -5.49 2.54
C LEU A 62 5.72 -4.08 2.88
N PHE A 63 6.33 -3.88 4.05
CA PHE A 63 6.81 -2.59 4.54
C PHE A 63 8.22 -2.69 5.13
#